data_AF-A0A4P2VJ13-F1
#
_entry.id   AF-A0A4P2VJ13-F1
#
_cell.length_a   1.000
_cell.length_b   1.000
_cell.length_c   1.000
_cell.angle_alpha   90.00
_cell.angle_beta   90.00
_cell.angle_gamma   90.00
#
_symmetry.space_group_name_H-M   'P 1'
#
loop_
_entity.id
_entity.type
_entity.pdbx_description
1 polymer ?
#
loop_
_entity_poly.entity_id
_entity_poly.type
_entity_poly.pdbx_seq_one_letter_code
_entity_poly.pdbx_strand_id
1 'polypeptide(L)'
;MAENFKKMHCTLLSGDSFSFDSIDGAQLLSPVNIYPITGSGKSSINTRNICLKGDESSVVLPVIPYNTSSHTIPGVLKGEIKQLASGNIDEKSFEDGKNLLKVGSNDVEVEYIVLMPAMQPGTPPIPDLSKYKFSGKGGFKQFTPEKDNHVP
;
A
#
# COMPACT_ATOMS: atom_id res chain seq x y z
N MET A 1 17.97 1.03 28.08
CA MET A 1 17.40 -0.22 27.49
C MET A 1 15.91 -0.13 27.15
N ALA A 2 15.14 0.87 27.65
CA ALA A 2 13.69 0.98 27.37
C ALA A 2 13.32 1.48 25.96
N GLU A 3 14.20 2.24 25.29
CA GLU A 3 13.93 2.75 23.92
C GLU A 3 13.85 1.64 22.85
N ASN A 4 14.57 0.54 23.03
CA ASN A 4 14.57 -0.56 22.06
C ASN A 4 13.25 -1.35 22.06
N PHE A 5 12.56 -1.46 23.19
CA PHE A 5 11.29 -2.18 23.28
C PHE A 5 10.13 -1.42 22.64
N LYS A 6 10.15 -0.07 22.67
CA LYS A 6 9.12 0.75 22.01
C LYS A 6 9.31 0.81 20.49
N LYS A 7 10.56 0.71 20.00
CA LYS A 7 10.89 0.67 18.57
C LYS A 7 10.39 -0.62 17.88
N MET A 8 10.34 -1.75 18.62
CA MET A 8 9.93 -3.06 18.10
C MET A 8 8.47 -3.13 17.63
N HIS A 9 7.56 -2.33 18.20
CA HIS A 9 6.12 -2.38 17.86
C HIS A 9 5.78 -1.66 16.55
N CYS A 10 6.72 -0.91 15.96
CA CYS A 10 6.48 -0.15 14.75
C CYS A 10 7.40 -0.54 13.60
N THR A 11 8.32 -1.49 13.77
CA THR A 11 9.17 -1.96 12.65
C THR A 11 8.33 -2.73 11.64
N LEU A 12 8.51 -2.42 10.36
CA LEU A 12 7.90 -3.14 9.26
C LEU A 12 8.75 -4.37 8.93
N LEU A 13 8.10 -5.52 8.83
CA LEU A 13 8.74 -6.81 8.60
C LEU A 13 8.17 -7.46 7.33
N SER A 14 8.94 -8.38 6.76
CA SER A 14 8.47 -9.22 5.66
C SER A 14 7.15 -9.91 6.02
N GLY A 15 6.19 -9.89 5.09
CA GLY A 15 4.86 -10.43 5.29
C GLY A 15 3.88 -9.49 6.01
N ASP A 16 4.35 -8.35 6.52
CA ASP A 16 3.44 -7.25 6.87
C ASP A 16 2.72 -6.76 5.60
N SER A 17 1.59 -6.08 5.78
CA SER A 17 0.65 -5.83 4.70
C SER A 17 0.49 -4.35 4.40
N PHE A 18 0.39 -4.00 3.13
CA PHE A 18 -0.06 -2.71 2.64
C PHE A 18 -1.54 -2.77 2.29
N SER A 19 -2.30 -1.74 2.64
CA SER A 19 -3.70 -1.57 2.25
C SER A 19 -3.94 -0.15 1.76
N PHE A 20 -4.85 0.01 0.81
CA PHE A 20 -5.34 1.30 0.32
C PHE A 20 -6.87 1.29 0.30
N ASP A 21 -7.49 2.44 0.53
CA ASP A 21 -8.95 2.54 0.68
C ASP A 21 -9.57 3.72 -0.05
N SER A 22 -8.76 4.67 -0.54
CA SER A 22 -9.28 5.90 -1.11
C SER A 22 -8.45 6.40 -2.30
N ILE A 23 -9.17 6.92 -3.31
CA ILE A 23 -8.62 7.68 -4.43
C ILE A 23 -9.44 8.96 -4.64
N ASP A 24 -8.79 10.03 -5.05
CA ASP A 24 -9.45 11.33 -5.19
C ASP A 24 -10.22 11.46 -6.51
N GLY A 25 -11.55 11.53 -6.43
CA GLY A 25 -12.44 11.79 -7.56
C GLY A 25 -12.80 10.57 -8.39
N ALA A 26 -12.63 9.37 -7.84
CA ALA A 26 -13.10 8.11 -8.41
C ALA A 26 -13.40 7.13 -7.26
N GLN A 27 -14.07 6.02 -7.58
CA GLN A 27 -14.31 4.95 -6.61
C GLN A 27 -13.67 3.67 -7.12
N LEU A 28 -12.91 3.03 -6.22
CA LEU A 28 -12.34 1.71 -6.44
C LEU A 28 -13.44 0.65 -6.27
N LEU A 29 -13.50 -0.32 -7.17
CA LEU A 29 -14.52 -1.37 -7.18
C LEU A 29 -14.02 -2.72 -6.65
N SER A 30 -12.73 -2.81 -6.31
CA SER A 30 -12.18 -3.98 -5.62
C SER A 30 -12.32 -3.86 -4.11
N PRO A 31 -12.52 -4.97 -3.38
CA PRO A 31 -12.40 -4.97 -1.93
C PRO A 31 -11.00 -4.51 -1.50
N VAL A 32 -10.92 -3.84 -0.35
CA VAL A 32 -9.65 -3.49 0.29
C VAL A 32 -8.91 -4.78 0.63
N ASN A 33 -7.94 -5.15 -0.21
CA ASN A 33 -7.07 -6.29 0.03
C ASN A 33 -5.79 -5.83 0.74
N ILE A 34 -5.19 -6.79 1.43
CA ILE A 34 -3.87 -6.65 2.04
C ILE A 34 -2.80 -7.22 1.09
N TYR A 35 -1.75 -6.45 0.84
CA TYR A 35 -0.68 -6.81 -0.09
C TYR A 35 0.64 -6.93 0.66
N PRO A 36 1.28 -8.11 0.67
CA PRO A 36 2.47 -8.32 1.49
C PRO A 36 3.66 -7.50 0.97
N ILE A 37 4.47 -6.99 1.89
CA ILE A 37 5.80 -6.43 1.59
C ILE A 37 6.89 -7.47 1.86
N THR A 38 7.94 -7.47 1.04
CA THR A 38 9.13 -8.31 1.23
C THR A 38 10.31 -7.46 1.70
N GLY A 39 10.89 -7.80 2.84
CA GLY A 39 12.04 -7.10 3.42
C GLY A 39 13.37 -7.65 2.92
N SER A 40 14.30 -6.76 2.58
CA SER A 40 15.66 -7.08 2.13
C SER A 40 16.73 -6.97 3.21
N GLY A 41 16.37 -6.59 4.44
CA GLY A 41 17.29 -6.50 5.57
C GLY A 41 17.97 -7.84 5.91
N LYS A 42 19.22 -7.76 6.36
CA LYS A 42 20.00 -8.91 6.85
C LYS A 42 19.55 -9.33 8.24
N SER A 43 19.15 -8.36 9.05
CA SER A 43 18.53 -8.60 10.35
C SER A 43 17.08 -9.04 10.21
N SER A 44 16.65 -9.95 11.10
CA SER A 44 15.28 -10.43 11.17
C SER A 44 14.73 -10.36 12.59
N ILE A 45 13.41 -10.20 12.69
CA ILE A 45 12.66 -10.32 13.94
C ILE A 45 11.71 -11.50 13.76
N ASN A 46 11.80 -12.49 14.65
CA ASN A 46 11.00 -13.73 14.55
C ASN A 46 11.10 -14.36 13.15
N THR A 47 12.31 -14.49 12.61
CA THR A 47 12.61 -15.03 11.27
C THR A 47 12.03 -14.25 10.08
N ARG A 48 11.43 -13.08 10.31
CA ARG A 48 10.95 -12.18 9.25
C ARG A 48 11.95 -11.05 9.06
N ASN A 49 12.45 -10.89 7.84
CA ASN A 49 13.45 -9.86 7.54
C ASN A 49 12.87 -8.47 7.73
N ILE A 50 13.69 -7.56 8.25
CA ILE A 50 13.34 -6.14 8.40
C ILE A 50 13.19 -5.51 7.01
N CYS A 51 12.15 -4.69 6.83
CA CYS A 51 11.97 -3.89 5.62
C CYS A 51 12.81 -2.61 5.70
N LEU A 52 13.51 -2.32 4.62
CA LEU A 52 14.36 -1.14 4.43
C LEU A 52 13.80 -0.27 3.30
N LYS A 53 14.19 1.00 3.28
CA LYS A 53 13.80 1.92 2.21
C LYS A 53 14.18 1.34 0.83
N GLY A 54 13.21 1.30 -0.08
CA GLY A 54 13.26 0.63 -1.38
C GLY A 54 12.42 -0.64 -1.43
N ASP A 55 12.18 -1.30 -0.28
CA ASP A 55 11.39 -2.54 -0.22
C ASP A 55 9.89 -2.29 -0.48
N GLU A 56 9.41 -1.05 -0.36
CA GLU A 56 8.03 -0.69 -0.72
C GLU A 56 7.69 -1.01 -2.19
N SER A 57 8.70 -1.04 -3.06
CA SER A 57 8.55 -1.45 -4.46
C SER A 57 8.21 -2.93 -4.65
N SER A 58 8.39 -3.76 -3.60
CA SER A 58 7.98 -5.17 -3.62
C SER A 58 6.48 -5.37 -3.46
N VAL A 59 5.75 -4.33 -3.04
CA VAL A 59 4.29 -4.36 -2.92
C VAL A 59 3.69 -4.32 -4.32
N VAL A 60 3.15 -5.45 -4.77
CA VAL A 60 2.49 -5.56 -6.07
C VAL A 60 0.99 -5.37 -5.90
N LEU A 61 0.47 -4.25 -6.41
CA LEU A 61 -0.97 -4.02 -6.46
C LEU A 61 -1.53 -4.65 -7.75
N PRO A 62 -2.69 -5.35 -7.69
CA PRO A 62 -3.35 -5.88 -8.87
C PRO A 62 -3.87 -4.72 -9.73
N VAL A 63 -4.37 -5.05 -10.92
CA VAL A 63 -5.21 -4.13 -11.68
C VAL A 63 -6.52 -3.88 -10.93
N ILE A 64 -6.96 -2.62 -10.87
CA ILE A 64 -8.07 -2.22 -10.01
C ILE A 64 -9.19 -1.62 -10.88
N PRO A 65 -10.37 -2.25 -10.93
CA PRO A 65 -11.52 -1.66 -11.57
C PRO A 65 -11.95 -0.40 -10.82
N TYR A 66 -12.31 0.64 -11.57
CA TYR A 66 -12.77 1.91 -11.01
C TYR A 66 -13.94 2.48 -11.80
N ASN A 67 -14.71 3.35 -11.18
CA ASN A 67 -15.68 4.19 -11.86
C ASN A 67 -15.54 5.66 -11.40
N THR A 68 -16.18 6.56 -12.12
CA THR A 68 -16.38 7.95 -11.70
C THR A 68 -17.88 8.23 -11.56
N SER A 69 -18.24 9.40 -11.02
CA SER A 69 -19.64 9.76 -10.81
C SER A 69 -20.46 9.79 -12.11
N SER A 70 -19.83 10.10 -13.25
CA SER A 70 -20.47 10.18 -14.57
C SER A 70 -20.18 8.97 -15.48
N HIS A 71 -19.12 8.19 -15.21
CA HIS A 71 -18.71 7.05 -16.03
C HIS A 71 -18.84 5.76 -15.22
N THR A 72 -20.02 5.14 -15.29
CA THR A 72 -20.40 4.01 -14.44
C THR A 72 -19.97 2.64 -14.98
N ILE A 73 -19.58 2.56 -16.26
CA ILE A 73 -18.98 1.35 -16.83
C ILE A 73 -17.51 1.31 -16.39
N PRO A 74 -17.06 0.26 -15.67
CA PRO A 74 -15.74 0.26 -15.05
C PRO A 74 -14.58 0.38 -16.04
N GLY A 75 -13.64 1.27 -15.71
CA GLY A 75 -12.31 1.30 -16.28
C GLY A 75 -11.33 0.46 -15.47
N VAL A 76 -10.05 0.53 -15.79
CA VAL A 76 -8.96 -0.21 -15.11
C VAL A 76 -7.82 0.73 -14.75
N LEU A 77 -7.38 0.65 -13.50
CA LEU A 77 -6.20 1.32 -12.96
C LEU A 77 -5.07 0.34 -12.69
N LYS A 78 -3.83 0.85 -12.75
CA LYS A 78 -2.64 0.24 -12.16
C LYS A 78 -2.17 1.11 -10.99
N GLY A 79 -2.18 0.58 -9.77
CA GLY A 79 -1.69 1.30 -8.59
C GLY A 79 -0.21 1.03 -8.31
N GLU A 80 0.52 2.06 -7.89
CA GLU A 80 1.91 1.96 -7.45
C GLU A 80 2.14 2.86 -6.22
N ILE A 81 2.94 2.38 -5.25
CA ILE A 81 3.39 3.23 -4.15
C ILE A 81 4.36 4.27 -4.72
N LYS A 82 3.94 5.53 -4.69
CA LYS A 82 4.71 6.64 -5.23
C LYS A 82 5.64 7.25 -4.18
N GLN A 83 5.14 7.43 -2.97
CA GLN A 83 5.91 8.05 -1.90
C GLN A 83 5.50 7.55 -0.52
N LEU A 84 6.50 7.15 0.26
CA LEU A 84 6.33 6.87 1.68
C LEU A 84 6.18 8.18 2.49
N ALA A 85 5.28 8.19 3.48
CA ALA A 85 5.24 9.29 4.43
C ALA A 85 6.49 9.27 5.32
N SER A 86 6.91 10.44 5.83
CA SER A 86 8.07 10.54 6.73
C SER A 86 7.92 9.64 7.97
N GLY A 87 6.70 9.48 8.48
CA GLY A 87 6.39 8.57 9.59
C GLY A 87 6.68 7.09 9.29
N ASN A 88 6.71 6.67 8.02
CA ASN A 88 7.04 5.31 7.62
C ASN A 88 8.56 5.06 7.51
N ILE A 89 9.39 6.09 7.67
CA ILE A 89 10.85 5.97 7.52
C ILE A 89 11.51 6.31 8.85
N ASP A 90 12.47 5.49 9.30
CA ASP A 90 13.31 5.84 10.45
C ASP A 90 14.32 6.93 10.07
N GLU A 91 14.52 7.92 10.94
CA GLU A 91 15.43 9.04 10.66
C GLU A 91 16.89 8.59 10.58
N LYS A 92 17.23 7.50 11.29
CA LYS A 92 18.58 6.95 11.30
C LYS A 92 18.69 5.86 10.23
N SER A 93 19.83 5.85 9.55
CA SER A 93 20.21 4.72 8.72
C SER A 93 20.41 3.48 9.58
N PHE A 94 20.18 2.32 8.97
CA PHE A 94 20.31 1.02 9.59
C PHE A 94 21.31 0.20 8.77
N GLU A 95 20.87 -0.88 8.13
CA GLU A 95 21.74 -1.76 7.35
C GLU A 95 22.04 -1.20 5.96
N ASP A 96 23.29 -1.38 5.51
CA ASP A 96 23.77 -0.97 4.19
C ASP A 96 23.48 0.51 3.87
N GLY A 97 23.42 1.36 4.91
CA GLY A 97 23.11 2.79 4.80
C GLY A 97 21.64 3.11 4.52
N LYS A 98 20.77 2.09 4.41
CA LYS A 98 19.33 2.27 4.16
C LYS A 98 18.58 2.52 5.47
N ASN A 99 17.56 3.36 5.41
CA ASN A 99 16.67 3.61 6.54
C ASN A 99 15.73 2.42 6.76
N LEU A 100 15.44 2.11 8.02
CA LEU A 100 14.44 1.11 8.41
C LEU A 100 13.03 1.63 8.10
N LEU A 101 12.16 0.77 7.57
CA LEU A 101 10.74 1.08 7.38
C LEU A 101 9.91 0.77 8.61
N LYS A 102 8.89 1.59 8.83
CA LYS A 102 7.98 1.50 9.96
C LYS A 102 6.53 1.44 9.52
N VAL A 103 5.73 0.78 10.34
CA VAL A 103 4.28 1.00 10.41
C VAL A 103 4.09 2.41 10.98
N GLY A 104 4.04 3.38 10.07
CA GLY A 104 3.92 4.80 10.33
C GLY A 104 2.48 5.28 10.19
N SER A 105 2.28 6.46 9.60
CA SER A 105 0.94 6.95 9.27
C SER A 105 0.38 6.26 8.02
N ASN A 106 -0.94 6.31 7.86
CA ASN A 106 -1.66 5.85 6.66
C ASN A 106 -1.67 6.93 5.55
N ASP A 107 -0.53 7.60 5.37
CA ASP A 107 -0.37 8.69 4.40
C ASP A 107 0.64 8.33 3.30
N VAL A 108 0.82 7.04 3.02
CA VAL A 108 1.63 6.60 1.89
C VAL A 108 0.89 6.99 0.60
N GLU A 109 1.53 7.81 -0.23
CA GLU A 109 0.97 8.25 -1.50
C GLU A 109 0.99 7.08 -2.49
N VAL A 110 -0.17 6.78 -3.06
CA VAL A 110 -0.34 5.81 -4.13
C VAL A 110 -0.75 6.56 -5.39
N GLU A 111 -0.04 6.33 -6.49
CA GLU A 111 -0.44 6.82 -7.81
C GLU A 111 -1.14 5.70 -8.57
N TYR A 112 -2.27 6.03 -9.18
CA TYR A 112 -3.06 5.10 -9.99
C TYR A 112 -3.07 5.58 -11.43
N ILE A 113 -2.50 4.77 -12.31
CA ILE A 113 -2.39 5.06 -13.74
C ILE A 113 -3.58 4.42 -14.46
N VAL A 114 -4.28 5.18 -15.29
CA VAL A 114 -5.39 4.67 -16.10
C VAL A 114 -4.83 3.78 -17.22
N LEU A 115 -5.14 2.48 -17.16
CA LEU A 115 -4.86 1.53 -18.24
C LEU A 115 -6.01 1.50 -19.26
N MET A 116 -7.25 1.58 -18.76
CA MET A 116 -8.46 1.67 -19.58
C MET A 116 -9.42 2.68 -18.95
N PRO A 117 -9.91 3.70 -19.68
CA PRO A 117 -10.80 4.69 -19.11
C PRO A 117 -12.17 4.09 -18.76
N ALA A 118 -12.77 4.57 -17.67
CA ALA A 118 -14.18 4.31 -17.37
C ALA A 118 -15.06 4.88 -18.50
N MET A 119 -16.24 4.29 -18.73
CA MET A 119 -17.14 4.71 -19.82
C MET A 119 -18.48 5.22 -19.28
N GLN A 120 -19.00 6.27 -19.91
CA GLN A 120 -20.36 6.73 -19.73
C GLN A 120 -21.30 5.82 -20.54
N PRO A 121 -22.41 5.32 -19.95
CA PRO A 121 -23.41 4.57 -20.69
C PRO A 121 -23.99 5.37 -21.85
N GLY A 122 -24.12 4.75 -23.02
CA GLY A 122 -24.61 5.39 -24.24
C GLY A 122 -24.45 4.50 -25.47
N THR A 123 -24.91 4.98 -26.63
CA THR A 123 -24.69 4.32 -27.93
C THR A 123 -24.09 5.34 -28.92
N PRO A 124 -22.76 5.31 -29.15
CA PRO A 124 -21.75 4.47 -28.50
C PRO A 124 -21.45 4.91 -27.05
N PRO A 125 -20.84 4.05 -26.22
CA PRO A 125 -20.26 4.46 -24.94
C PRO A 125 -19.17 5.53 -25.12
N ILE A 126 -19.05 6.45 -24.16
CA ILE A 126 -18.11 7.58 -24.22
C ILE A 126 -17.04 7.40 -23.13
N PRO A 127 -15.73 7.39 -23.45
CA PRO A 127 -14.66 7.25 -22.46
C PRO A 127 -14.42 8.50 -21.61
N ASP A 128 -14.04 8.30 -20.36
CA ASP A 128 -13.54 9.36 -19.48
C ASP A 128 -12.09 9.70 -19.84
N LEU A 129 -11.90 10.79 -20.57
CA LEU A 129 -10.58 11.29 -20.97
C LEU A 129 -10.12 12.48 -20.10
N SER A 130 -10.83 12.77 -19.01
CA SER A 130 -10.54 13.94 -18.17
C SER A 130 -9.26 13.78 -17.34
N LYS A 131 -8.89 12.54 -17.00
CA LYS A 131 -7.71 12.20 -16.19
C LYS A 131 -7.05 10.92 -16.68
N TYR A 132 -5.72 10.93 -16.73
CA TYR A 132 -4.90 9.74 -17.01
C TYR A 132 -4.30 9.11 -15.74
N LYS A 133 -4.45 9.80 -14.60
CA LYS A 133 -3.95 9.35 -13.30
C LYS A 133 -4.79 9.88 -12.16
N PHE A 134 -4.80 9.14 -11.06
CA PHE A 134 -5.40 9.50 -9.78
C PHE A 134 -4.36 9.38 -8.67
N SER A 135 -4.56 10.17 -7.62
CA SER A 135 -3.81 10.03 -6.37
C SER A 135 -4.71 9.41 -5.31
N GLY A 136 -4.13 8.62 -4.43
CA GLY A 136 -4.79 8.09 -3.26
C GLY A 136 -3.81 7.84 -2.14
N LYS A 137 -4.32 7.26 -1.05
CA LYS A 137 -3.54 6.98 0.14
C LYS A 137 -3.68 5.53 0.56
N GLY A 138 -2.64 5.05 1.25
CA GLY A 138 -2.63 3.76 1.90
C GLY A 138 -1.72 3.75 3.11
N GLY A 139 -1.60 2.58 3.70
CA GLY A 139 -0.79 2.38 4.89
C GLY A 139 -0.37 0.93 5.07
N PHE A 140 0.73 0.77 5.81
CA PHE A 140 1.20 -0.54 6.23
C PHE A 140 0.53 -0.94 7.54
N LYS A 141 0.37 -2.24 7.75
CA LYS A 141 -0.11 -2.86 8.99
C LYS A 141 0.76 -4.07 9.29
N GLN A 142 1.09 -4.27 10.56
CA GLN A 142 1.81 -5.47 10.97
C GLN A 142 0.94 -6.71 10.72
N PHE A 143 1.57 -7.77 10.25
CA PHE A 143 0.95 -9.09 10.27
C PHE A 143 0.67 -9.47 11.72
N THR A 144 -0.61 -9.57 12.06
CA THR A 144 -1.05 -10.10 13.35
C THR A 144 -1.57 -11.50 13.06
N PRO A 145 -0.87 -12.58 13.48
CA PRO A 145 -1.49 -13.89 13.42
C PRO A 145 -2.73 -13.83 14.32
N GLU A 146 -3.90 -14.18 13.77
CA GLU A 146 -5.09 -14.40 14.59
C GLU A 146 -4.69 -15.32 15.73
N LYS A 147 -4.95 -14.90 16.98
CA LYS A 147 -4.79 -15.79 18.12
C LYS A 147 -5.72 -16.96 17.87
N ASP A 148 -5.14 -18.15 17.66
CA ASP A 148 -5.85 -19.42 17.70
C ASP A 148 -6.63 -19.45 19.02
N ASN A 149 -7.93 -19.17 18.95
CA ASN A 149 -8.83 -19.34 20.08
C ASN A 149 -9.04 -20.84 20.26
N HIS A 150 -8.02 -21.51 20.82
CA HIS A 150 -8.19 -22.81 21.45
C HIS A 150 -9.09 -22.58 22.67
N VAL A 151 -10.39 -22.75 22.45
CA VAL A 151 -11.36 -22.93 23.53
C VAL A 151 -11.14 -24.35 24.07
N PRO A 152 -10.78 -24.54 25.34
CA PRO A 152 -10.69 -25.87 25.95
C PRO A 152 -12.04 -26.58 26.03
#